data_AF-A0ABD6SV50-F1
#
_entry.id   AF-A0ABD6SV50-F1
#
_cell.length_a   1.000
_cell.length_b   1.000
_cell.length_c   1.000
_cell.angle_alpha   90.00
_cell.angle_beta   90.00
_cell.angle_gamma   90.00
#
_symmetry.space_group_name_H-M   'P 1'
#
loop_
_entity.id
_entity.type
_entity.pdbx_description
1 polymer ?
#
loop_
_entity_poly.entity_id
_entity_poly.type
_entity_poly.pdbx_seq_one_letter_code
_entity_poly.pdbx_strand_id
1 'polypeptide(L)'
;MCTSDLESIIPPGTKSTFQPTETLKNGAKYEFQLSDNQKVIIRWHEADPIAASKYPDAVSGQRWTAQLKVGNKQLKTDGTWTKNQSLNEVHIPIKGK
;
A
#
# COMPACT_ATOMS: atom_id res chain seq x y z
N MET A 1 -4.04 -13.57 -3.40
CA MET A 1 -4.80 -12.44 -2.82
C MET A 1 -5.51 -11.72 -3.95
N CYS A 2 -6.81 -11.94 -4.03
CA CYS A 2 -7.72 -11.31 -4.98
C CYS A 2 -8.40 -10.12 -4.28
N THR A 3 -9.00 -9.19 -5.04
CA THR A 3 -9.65 -7.98 -4.48
C THR A 3 -10.71 -8.31 -3.43
N SER A 4 -11.44 -9.42 -3.64
CA SER A 4 -12.45 -9.93 -2.72
C SER A 4 -11.90 -10.35 -1.36
N ASP A 5 -10.66 -10.85 -1.28
CA ASP A 5 -10.02 -11.20 -0.01
C ASP A 5 -9.81 -9.93 0.84
N LEU A 6 -9.52 -8.81 0.18
CA LEU A 6 -9.17 -7.54 0.84
C LEU A 6 -10.43 -6.75 1.23
N GLU A 7 -11.52 -6.90 0.48
CA GLU A 7 -12.85 -6.40 0.87
C GLU A 7 -13.34 -7.04 2.17
N SER A 8 -13.00 -8.31 2.43
CA SER A 8 -13.41 -9.01 3.65
C SER A 8 -12.80 -8.46 4.95
N ILE A 9 -11.72 -7.69 4.84
CA ILE A 9 -11.02 -7.06 5.98
C ILE A 9 -11.67 -5.72 6.35
N ILE A 10 -12.54 -5.18 5.48
CA ILE A 10 -13.26 -3.94 5.75
C ILE A 10 -14.30 -4.19 6.85
N PRO A 11 -14.28 -3.42 7.96
CA PRO A 11 -15.28 -3.57 9.01
C PRO A 11 -16.70 -3.32 8.47
N PRO A 12 -17.71 -4.12 8.89
CA PRO A 12 -19.10 -3.91 8.51
C PRO A 12 -19.55 -2.48 8.79
N GLY A 13 -20.20 -1.84 7.81
CA GLY A 13 -20.64 -0.43 7.91
C GLY A 13 -19.60 0.61 7.46
N THR A 14 -18.39 0.19 7.10
CA THR A 14 -17.38 1.08 6.51
C THR A 14 -17.56 1.13 4.98
N LYS A 15 -17.66 2.33 4.40
CA LYS A 15 -17.76 2.48 2.95
C LYS A 15 -16.50 1.92 2.28
N SER A 16 -16.66 0.95 1.39
CA SER A 16 -15.56 0.49 0.54
C SER A 16 -15.15 1.61 -0.42
N THR A 17 -13.89 2.01 -0.37
CA THR A 17 -13.28 3.04 -1.23
C THR A 17 -12.23 2.45 -2.15
N PHE A 18 -12.25 1.13 -2.35
CA PHE A 18 -11.33 0.46 -3.25
C PHE A 18 -11.37 1.10 -4.63
N GLN A 19 -10.25 1.66 -5.05
CA GLN A 19 -10.09 2.17 -6.41
C GLN A 19 -8.96 1.43 -7.11
N PRO A 20 -9.21 0.87 -8.31
CA PRO A 20 -8.14 0.43 -9.17
C PRO A 20 -7.34 1.67 -9.59
N THR A 21 -6.02 1.58 -9.52
CA THR A 21 -5.13 2.68 -9.92
C THR A 21 -4.86 2.58 -11.42
N GLU A 22 -5.22 3.60 -12.21
CA GLU A 22 -5.04 3.60 -13.68
C GLU A 22 -3.59 3.39 -14.14
N THR A 23 -2.61 3.72 -13.31
CA THR A 23 -1.16 3.66 -13.62
C THR A 23 -0.50 2.33 -13.26
N LEU A 24 -1.12 1.50 -12.42
CA LEU A 24 -0.58 0.20 -12.02
C LEU A 24 -1.55 -0.88 -12.48
N LYS A 25 -1.13 -1.62 -13.51
CA LYS A 25 -1.96 -2.64 -14.20
C LYS A 25 -2.50 -3.65 -13.20
N ASN A 26 -1.69 -4.04 -12.22
CA ASN A 26 -2.09 -4.90 -11.12
C ASN A 26 -1.78 -4.28 -9.75
N GLY A 27 -2.81 -3.82 -9.04
CA GLY A 27 -2.71 -3.23 -7.71
C GLY A 27 -4.03 -2.64 -7.26
N ALA A 28 -4.13 -2.25 -5.99
CA ALA A 28 -5.24 -1.45 -5.52
C ALA A 28 -4.84 -0.53 -4.37
N LYS A 29 -5.72 0.43 -4.11
CA LYS A 29 -5.62 1.35 -2.98
C LYS A 29 -6.93 1.33 -2.21
N TYR A 30 -6.82 1.19 -0.91
CA TYR A 30 -7.90 1.26 0.05
C TYR A 30 -7.69 2.44 1.00
N GLU A 31 -8.75 3.17 1.31
CA GLU A 31 -8.70 4.28 2.25
C GLU A 31 -9.90 4.28 3.19
N PHE A 32 -9.67 4.35 4.49
CA PHE A 32 -10.73 4.47 5.48
C PHE A 32 -10.32 5.36 6.63
N GLN A 33 -11.28 5.71 7.47
CA GLN A 33 -11.08 6.58 8.63
C GLN A 33 -11.40 5.80 9.89
N LEU A 34 -10.51 5.88 10.88
CA LEU A 34 -10.72 5.34 12.21
C LEU A 34 -11.63 6.26 13.04
N SER A 35 -12.14 5.75 14.16
CA SER A 35 -13.02 6.50 15.08
C SER A 35 -12.37 7.76 15.67
N ASP A 36 -11.05 7.81 15.72
CA ASP A 36 -10.26 8.96 16.17
C ASP A 36 -9.90 9.94 15.03
N ASN A 37 -10.57 9.81 13.88
CA ASN A 37 -10.36 10.57 12.65
C ASN A 37 -9.02 10.34 11.95
N GLN A 38 -8.24 9.33 12.33
CA GLN A 38 -7.04 8.99 11.58
C GLN A 38 -7.38 8.32 10.25
N LYS A 39 -6.80 8.83 9.17
CA LYS A 39 -6.91 8.21 7.84
C LYS A 39 -5.94 7.04 7.73
N VAL A 40 -6.46 5.87 7.39
CA VAL A 40 -5.68 4.67 7.05
C VAL A 40 -5.68 4.50 5.54
N ILE A 41 -4.51 4.24 4.97
CA ILE A 41 -4.33 3.96 3.55
C ILE A 41 -3.58 2.64 3.44
N ILE A 42 -4.16 1.68 2.74
CA ILE A 42 -3.52 0.42 2.36
C ILE A 42 -3.36 0.45 0.86
N ARG A 43 -2.15 0.28 0.35
CA ARG A 43 -1.87 0.21 -1.08
C ARG A 43 -1.03 -1.02 -1.36
N TRP A 44 -1.31 -1.73 -2.43
CA TRP A 44 -0.39 -2.72 -2.98
C TRP A 44 -0.37 -2.65 -4.48
N HIS A 45 0.77 -2.99 -5.06
CA HIS A 45 0.95 -2.97 -6.50
C HIS A 45 2.08 -3.88 -6.95
N GLU A 46 2.03 -4.29 -8.22
CA GLU A 46 3.14 -4.91 -8.93
C GLU A 46 4.33 -3.95 -9.08
N ALA A 47 5.45 -4.48 -9.58
CA ALA A 47 6.63 -3.66 -9.88
C ALA A 47 6.24 -2.47 -10.77
N ASP A 48 6.51 -1.25 -10.29
CA ASP A 48 6.19 -0.01 -10.99
C ASP A 48 7.30 0.34 -12.00
N PRO A 49 7.08 0.18 -13.32
CA PRO A 49 8.10 0.43 -14.33
C PRO A 49 8.50 1.91 -14.41
N ILE A 50 7.62 2.84 -14.02
CA ILE A 50 7.95 4.27 -13.95
C ILE A 50 8.87 4.54 -12.77
N ALA A 51 8.59 3.91 -11.62
CA ALA A 51 9.49 3.98 -10.46
C ALA A 51 10.85 3.36 -10.77
N ALA A 52 10.88 2.20 -11.44
CA ALA A 52 12.12 1.54 -11.86
C ALA A 52 12.96 2.42 -12.80
N SER A 53 12.31 3.11 -13.74
CA SER A 53 13.01 4.00 -14.68
C SER A 53 13.53 5.28 -14.05
N LYS A 54 12.85 5.83 -13.03
CA LYS A 54 13.24 7.09 -12.37
C LYS A 54 14.17 6.87 -11.19
N TYR A 55 14.05 5.74 -10.51
CA TYR A 55 14.73 5.42 -9.27
C TYR A 55 15.21 3.95 -9.33
N PRO A 56 16.43 3.71 -9.84
CA PRO A 56 16.94 2.35 -10.06
C PRO A 56 16.95 1.47 -8.80
N ASP A 57 17.17 2.10 -7.64
CA ASP A 57 17.23 1.43 -6.34
C ASP A 57 15.88 1.35 -5.60
N ALA A 58 14.79 1.83 -6.22
CA ALA A 58 13.48 1.80 -5.60
C ALA A 58 12.90 0.38 -5.64
N VAL A 59 12.67 -0.20 -4.46
CA VAL A 59 12.12 -1.55 -4.34
C VAL A 59 10.70 -1.69 -4.91
N SER A 60 9.94 -0.59 -4.96
CA SER A 60 8.63 -0.50 -5.62
C SER A 60 8.70 -0.71 -7.12
N GLY A 61 9.85 -0.43 -7.75
CA GLY A 61 10.07 -0.65 -9.18
C GLY A 61 10.56 -2.06 -9.52
N GLN A 62 10.99 -2.84 -8.52
CA GLN A 62 11.63 -4.14 -8.75
C GLN A 62 10.72 -5.34 -8.44
N ARG A 63 9.69 -5.16 -7.60
CA ARG A 63 8.84 -6.26 -7.14
C ARG A 63 7.46 -5.79 -6.69
N TRP A 64 6.59 -6.75 -6.40
CA TRP A 64 5.32 -6.49 -5.74
C TRP A 64 5.53 -5.96 -4.32
N THR A 65 4.88 -4.84 -4.00
CA THR A 65 4.99 -4.20 -2.69
C THR A 65 3.64 -3.77 -2.15
N ALA A 66 3.53 -3.79 -0.83
CA ALA A 66 2.43 -3.22 -0.05
C ALA A 66 2.94 -2.06 0.81
N GLN A 67 2.07 -1.10 1.06
CA GLN A 67 2.30 0.03 1.94
C GLN A 67 1.08 0.21 2.85
N LEU A 68 1.34 0.42 4.14
CA LEU A 68 0.33 0.77 5.13
C LEU A 68 0.67 2.14 5.72
N LYS A 69 -0.25 3.09 5.62
CA LYS A 69 -0.15 4.42 6.21
C LYS A 69 -1.29 4.64 7.18
N VAL A 70 -0.99 5.17 8.36
CA VAL A 70 -1.96 5.59 9.36
C VAL A 70 -1.62 7.03 9.77
N GLY A 71 -2.52 7.97 9.48
CA GLY A 71 -2.27 9.40 9.62
C GLY A 71 -1.05 9.84 8.80
N ASN A 72 -0.01 10.35 9.48
CA ASN A 72 1.24 10.77 8.87
C ASN A 72 2.38 9.74 8.97
N LYS A 73 2.10 8.53 9.45
CA LYS A 73 3.10 7.46 9.64
C LYS A 73 2.87 6.31 8.66
N GLN A 74 3.94 5.68 8.21
CA GLN A 74 3.94 4.45 7.42
C GLN A 74 4.61 3.32 8.19
N LEU A 75 4.11 2.10 7.98
CA LEU A 75 4.68 0.89 8.54
C LEU A 75 5.93 0.49 7.73
N LYS A 76 7.03 0.21 8.42
CA LYS A 76 8.23 -0.37 7.83
C LYS A 76 8.20 -1.90 7.85
N THR A 77 9.04 -2.51 7.04
CA THR A 77 9.27 -3.97 7.00
C THR A 77 9.71 -4.58 8.33
N ASP A 78 10.31 -3.79 9.21
CA ASP A 78 10.71 -4.19 10.57
C ASP A 78 9.57 -4.09 11.61
N GLY A 79 8.37 -3.70 11.18
CA GLY A 79 7.20 -3.54 12.06
C GLY A 79 7.13 -2.20 12.80
N THR A 80 8.12 -1.32 12.65
CA THR A 80 8.12 0.01 13.27
C THR A 80 7.51 1.09 12.36
N TRP A 81 7.11 2.21 12.94
CA TRP A 81 6.43 3.29 12.22
C TRP A 81 7.38 4.45 11.93
N THR A 82 7.31 5.01 10.72
CA THR A 82 8.13 6.16 10.30
C THR A 82 7.26 7.26 9.68
N LYS A 83 7.71 8.52 9.77
CA LYS A 83 7.13 9.63 9.01
C LYS A 83 7.79 9.81 7.64
N ASN A 84 8.95 9.20 7.42
CA ASN A 84 9.69 9.29 6.17
C ASN A 84 9.12 8.30 5.14
N GLN A 85 8.47 8.83 4.11
CA GLN A 85 7.73 8.05 3.11
C GLN A 85 8.59 7.63 1.91
N SER A 86 9.81 8.14 1.80
CA SER A 86 10.72 7.84 0.69
C SER A 86 11.61 6.62 0.94
N LEU A 87 11.40 5.94 2.07
CA LEU A 87 12.19 4.79 2.50
C LEU A 87 11.81 3.53 1.70
N ASN A 88 12.80 2.74 1.31
CA ASN A 88 12.53 1.44 0.70
C ASN A 88 11.86 0.49 1.72
N GLU A 89 12.12 0.70 3.00
CA GLU A 89 11.59 -0.07 4.11
C GLU A 89 10.08 0.09 4.30
N VAL A 90 9.46 1.15 3.78
CA VAL A 90 7.98 1.28 3.83
C VAL A 90 7.28 0.46 2.74
N HIS A 91 8.04 -0.15 1.83
CA HIS A 91 7.53 -1.01 0.77
C HIS A 91 7.67 -2.48 1.17
N ILE A 92 6.64 -2.98 1.83
CA ILE A 92 6.59 -4.33 2.39
C ILE A 92 6.46 -5.34 1.24
N PRO A 93 7.37 -6.32 1.10
CA PRO A 93 7.31 -7.30 0.03
C PRO A 93 6.09 -8.22 0.17
N ILE A 94 5.38 -8.45 -0.94
CA ILE A 94 4.29 -9.43 -0.99
C ILE A 94 4.88 -10.75 -1.46
N LYS A 95 4.87 -11.77 -0.59
CA LYS A 95 5.38 -13.10 -0.93
C LYS A 95 4.40 -13.85 -1.84
N GLY A 96 4.92 -14.62 -2.80
CA GLY A 96 4.13 -15.49 -3.68
C GLY A 96 3.49 -14.78 -4.87
N LYS A 97 4.03 -13.64 -5.27
CA LYS A 97 3.67 -12.89 -6.48
C LYS A 97 4.90 -12.55 -7.30
#